data_AF-A0ABD1R9S8-F1
#
_entry.id   AF-A0ABD1R9S8-F1
#
_cell.length_a   1.000
_cell.length_b   1.000
_cell.length_c   1.000
_cell.angle_alpha   90.00
_cell.angle_beta   90.00
_cell.angle_gamma   90.00
#
_symmetry.space_group_name_H-M   'P 1'
#
loop_
_entity.id
_entity.type
_entity.pdbx_description
1 polymer ?
#
loop_
_entity_poly.entity_id
_entity_poly.type
_entity_poly.pdbx_seq_one_letter_code
_entity_poly.pdbx_strand_id
1 'polypeptide(L)'
;MASSVLSRALFAHRFLQSSSTHFHKPKFFTSIFSKRSFHSLLAPSHLSHKASGSAYCSMTSSAVASQASFSMQSVPTNEPVVSVDWLHANLREPDVKVLDASWYMPDEQRNPLQEYQVAHIPGALFFDVDGISDRISNLPHMLPSEEAFAAAVSALGIENKDGLVVYDGKGIFSAARVWWMFRVFGHDRIWVLDGGLPKWRASGFDVESSASSDAIFKASAASEAIEKVYKGQRVGPVTFETRFQPHLVWTLEQVKENVEEKTYQHVDARSKPRFDGVAPEPRKGIRSGHVPGSKCIPFSQMLDGSQTLLPADELKKRFEQEGITMDRPVITSCGTGVTACILALGLHRLGKTDVPVYDGSWTEWGAKDDTPRCIVLRIG
;
A
#
# COMPACT_ATOMS: atom_id res chain seq x y z
N MET A 1 18.84 64.86 31.15
CA MET A 1 18.27 63.49 31.14
C MET A 1 18.59 62.89 29.76
N ALA A 2 19.67 62.14 29.49
CA ALA A 2 20.50 61.21 30.29
C ALA A 2 19.71 60.02 30.85
N SER A 3 20.08 58.72 30.73
CA SER A 3 21.13 57.93 29.98
C SER A 3 20.70 56.43 30.01
N SER A 4 21.26 55.37 29.39
CA SER A 4 22.35 55.01 28.43
C SER A 4 21.98 53.59 27.87
N VAL A 5 22.43 53.01 26.73
CA VAL A 5 23.75 52.74 26.11
C VAL A 5 24.62 51.67 26.86
N LEU A 6 25.30 50.80 26.09
CA LEU A 6 26.21 49.66 26.46
C LEU A 6 25.55 48.31 26.85
N SER A 7 26.13 47.11 26.61
CA SER A 7 27.07 46.67 25.55
C SER A 7 27.24 45.13 25.49
N ARG A 8 27.99 44.63 24.51
CA ARG A 8 28.43 43.21 24.39
C ARG A 8 29.31 42.74 25.56
N ALA A 9 29.30 41.43 25.83
CA ALA A 9 30.47 40.70 26.35
C ALA A 9 30.56 39.30 25.70
N LEU A 10 31.77 38.89 25.33
CA LEU A 10 32.15 37.51 25.01
C LEU A 10 33.08 37.02 26.12
N PHE A 11 32.97 35.77 26.54
CA PHE A 11 34.05 35.07 27.23
C PHE A 11 34.12 33.61 26.81
N ALA A 12 35.34 33.12 26.65
CA ALA A 12 35.65 31.71 26.42
C ALA A 12 36.69 31.29 27.45
N HIS A 13 36.65 30.04 27.90
CA HIS A 13 37.75 29.46 28.66
C HIS A 13 37.98 27.98 28.36
N ARG A 14 39.21 27.69 27.94
CA ARG A 14 39.88 26.39 28.12
C ARG A 14 40.29 26.25 29.60
N PHE A 15 40.74 25.12 30.16
CA PHE A 15 41.31 23.86 29.63
C PHE A 15 41.23 22.80 30.75
N LEU A 16 41.32 21.49 30.45
CA LEU A 16 42.39 20.59 30.97
C LEU A 16 42.22 19.13 30.48
N GLN A 17 43.23 18.28 30.72
CA GLN A 17 43.37 16.93 30.16
C GLN A 17 43.57 15.87 31.27
N SER A 18 43.15 14.63 31.01
CA SER A 18 43.77 13.33 31.39
C SER A 18 42.73 12.20 31.37
N SER A 19 43.07 10.91 31.24
CA SER A 19 44.17 10.27 30.49
C SER A 19 43.80 8.79 30.21
N SER A 20 44.44 8.20 29.20
CA SER A 20 44.52 6.77 28.83
C SER A 20 43.97 5.69 29.78
N THR A 21 43.35 4.62 29.23
CA THR A 21 43.96 3.26 29.24
C THR A 21 43.26 2.18 28.37
N HIS A 22 44.08 1.21 27.95
CA HIS A 22 43.83 -0.19 27.55
C HIS A 22 42.74 -0.61 26.52
N PHE A 23 43.23 -1.03 25.35
CA PHE A 23 42.67 -2.12 24.55
C PHE A 23 42.73 -3.47 25.28
N HIS A 24 41.77 -4.36 25.03
CA HIS A 24 42.02 -5.81 25.01
C HIS A 24 41.10 -6.57 24.03
N LYS A 25 41.67 -7.54 23.31
CA LYS A 25 40.95 -8.56 22.52
C LYS A 25 41.28 -9.97 23.05
N PRO A 26 40.30 -10.89 23.16
CA PRO A 26 40.46 -12.30 22.82
C PRO A 26 40.00 -12.50 21.37
N LYS A 27 40.83 -12.93 20.41
CA LYS A 27 41.43 -14.28 20.24
C LYS A 27 40.38 -15.39 20.09
N PHE A 28 40.27 -15.89 18.86
CA PHE A 28 39.63 -17.15 18.51
C PHE A 28 40.29 -18.33 19.24
N PHE A 29 39.51 -19.39 19.48
CA PHE A 29 40.03 -20.74 19.56
C PHE A 29 39.14 -21.67 18.74
N THR A 30 39.74 -22.47 17.86
CA THR A 30 39.06 -23.53 17.12
C THR A 30 39.11 -24.84 17.91
N SER A 31 38.05 -25.64 17.79
CA SER A 31 38.05 -27.05 18.22
C SER A 31 37.22 -27.86 17.24
N ILE A 32 37.66 -29.08 16.94
CA ILE A 32 37.15 -29.91 15.84
C ILE A 32 36.42 -31.14 16.40
N PHE A 33 35.43 -31.59 15.63
CA PHE A 33 34.64 -32.82 15.78
C PHE A 33 35.24 -33.95 16.62
N SER A 34 34.38 -34.55 17.45
CA SER A 34 34.40 -35.99 17.71
C SER A 34 32.97 -36.54 17.67
N LYS A 35 32.69 -37.48 16.76
CA LYS A 35 31.43 -38.22 16.71
C LYS A 35 31.50 -39.40 17.67
N ARG A 36 30.44 -39.65 18.45
CA ARG A 36 30.14 -41.01 18.96
C ARG A 36 28.64 -41.26 19.02
N SER A 37 28.14 -42.07 18.09
CA SER A 37 26.82 -42.68 18.18
C SER A 37 26.87 -43.81 19.20
N PHE A 38 25.82 -43.94 20.02
CA PHE A 38 25.56 -45.15 20.80
C PHE A 38 24.19 -45.70 20.41
N HIS A 39 24.19 -46.86 19.74
CA HIS A 39 23.06 -47.77 19.77
C HIS A 39 23.28 -48.77 20.90
N SER A 40 22.24 -49.02 21.69
CA SER A 40 22.01 -50.31 22.33
C SER A 40 20.54 -50.69 22.12
N LEU A 41 20.20 -51.95 22.39
CA LEU A 41 19.03 -52.63 21.85
C LEU A 41 18.34 -53.44 22.95
N LEU A 42 17.00 -53.57 22.83
CA LEU A 42 16.17 -54.64 23.39
C LEU A 42 16.04 -54.66 24.95
N ALA A 43 14.94 -55.15 25.56
CA ALA A 43 13.55 -55.33 25.09
C ALA A 43 12.58 -55.29 26.32
N PRO A 44 11.41 -55.98 26.41
CA PRO A 44 10.25 -55.37 27.08
C PRO A 44 9.91 -55.99 28.45
N SER A 45 9.01 -55.33 29.19
CA SER A 45 8.27 -55.94 30.28
C SER A 45 6.76 -55.86 30.00
N HIS A 46 6.12 -57.02 29.89
CA HIS A 46 4.65 -57.12 29.96
C HIS A 46 4.23 -57.08 31.42
N LEU A 47 3.25 -56.23 31.74
CA LEU A 47 2.43 -56.37 32.95
C LEU A 47 0.97 -56.16 32.57
N SER A 48 0.13 -57.14 32.91
CA SER A 48 -1.27 -57.19 32.52
C SER A 48 -2.18 -57.06 33.73
N HIS A 49 -3.08 -56.08 33.71
CA HIS A 49 -4.17 -55.98 34.67
C HIS A 49 -5.47 -55.67 33.93
N LYS A 50 -6.49 -56.51 34.15
CA LYS A 50 -7.89 -56.22 33.89
C LYS A 50 -8.55 -55.83 35.20
N ALA A 51 -9.47 -54.85 35.17
CA ALA A 51 -10.89 -55.06 35.46
C ALA A 51 -11.62 -53.75 35.82
N SER A 52 -12.84 -53.61 35.30
CA SER A 52 -13.82 -52.54 35.60
C SER A 52 -13.40 -51.10 35.23
N GLY A 53 -14.32 -50.19 34.90
CA GLY A 53 -15.76 -50.40 34.76
C GLY A 53 -16.58 -49.20 35.26
N SER A 54 -16.36 -48.03 34.67
CA SER A 54 -17.18 -46.84 34.94
C SER A 54 -17.64 -46.22 33.62
N ALA A 55 -18.94 -46.10 33.43
CA ALA A 55 -19.55 -45.59 32.21
C ALA A 55 -19.78 -44.08 32.31
N TYR A 56 -18.80 -43.29 31.88
CA TYR A 56 -19.02 -41.86 31.63
C TYR A 56 -19.64 -41.68 30.24
N CYS A 57 -20.84 -41.12 30.21
CA CYS A 57 -21.55 -40.82 28.97
C CYS A 57 -20.98 -39.55 28.30
N SER A 58 -19.83 -39.67 27.63
CA SER A 58 -19.28 -38.59 26.83
C SER A 58 -20.09 -38.42 25.54
N MET A 59 -20.91 -37.39 25.45
CA MET A 59 -21.54 -36.99 24.18
C MET A 59 -20.47 -36.40 23.25
N THR A 60 -19.84 -37.27 22.47
CA THR A 60 -18.98 -36.88 21.35
C THR A 60 -19.84 -36.29 20.25
N SER A 61 -20.13 -34.99 20.34
CA SER A 61 -20.70 -34.25 19.22
C SER A 61 -19.68 -34.25 18.08
N SER A 62 -19.91 -35.11 17.08
CA SER A 62 -19.09 -35.20 15.87
C SER A 62 -19.37 -34.00 14.96
N ALA A 63 -18.93 -32.82 15.41
CA ALA A 63 -18.87 -31.63 14.59
C ALA A 63 -17.83 -31.86 13.48
N VAL A 64 -18.29 -32.42 12.35
CA VAL A 64 -17.53 -32.53 11.12
C VAL A 64 -17.34 -31.11 10.58
N ALA A 65 -16.28 -30.45 11.06
CA ALA A 65 -15.83 -29.18 10.52
C ALA A 65 -15.37 -29.41 9.08
N SER A 66 -16.26 -29.16 8.12
CA SER A 66 -15.93 -29.17 6.71
C SER A 66 -14.94 -28.04 6.43
N GLN A 67 -13.65 -28.35 6.45
CA GLN A 67 -12.62 -27.49 5.88
C GLN A 67 -12.88 -27.38 4.38
N ALA A 68 -13.65 -26.37 4.00
CA ALA A 68 -13.83 -25.98 2.61
C ALA A 68 -12.47 -25.49 2.11
N SER A 69 -11.78 -26.33 1.34
CA SER A 69 -10.55 -25.96 0.64
C SER A 69 -10.91 -24.92 -0.43
N PHE A 70 -10.83 -23.64 -0.05
CA PHE A 70 -11.26 -22.52 -0.87
C PHE A 70 -10.11 -22.06 -1.76
N SER A 71 -9.75 -22.92 -2.72
CA SER A 71 -8.71 -22.70 -3.73
C SER A 71 -8.72 -21.27 -4.28
N MET A 72 -7.54 -20.67 -4.52
CA MET A 72 -7.39 -19.33 -5.11
C MET A 72 -8.16 -19.14 -6.44
N GLN A 73 -8.56 -20.23 -7.10
CA GLN A 73 -9.45 -20.27 -8.26
C GLN A 73 -10.88 -19.74 -7.98
N SER A 74 -11.21 -19.38 -6.74
CA SER A 74 -12.54 -18.97 -6.29
C SER A 74 -12.87 -17.48 -6.44
N VAL A 75 -11.87 -16.60 -6.55
CA VAL A 75 -12.10 -15.15 -6.68
C VAL A 75 -12.42 -14.81 -8.14
N PRO A 76 -13.56 -14.16 -8.46
CA PRO A 76 -13.89 -13.79 -9.83
C PRO A 76 -12.84 -12.84 -10.42
N THR A 77 -12.45 -13.05 -11.68
CA THR A 77 -11.40 -12.27 -12.38
C THR A 77 -11.64 -10.77 -12.43
N ASN A 78 -12.89 -10.32 -12.23
CA ASN A 78 -13.29 -8.93 -12.33
C ASN A 78 -13.42 -8.25 -10.96
N GLU A 79 -13.36 -9.01 -9.86
CA GLU A 79 -13.50 -8.48 -8.50
C GLU A 79 -12.12 -8.06 -7.96
N PRO A 80 -11.85 -6.74 -7.78
CA PRO A 80 -10.51 -6.26 -7.45
C PRO A 80 -10.22 -6.25 -5.94
N VAL A 81 -11.07 -6.88 -5.12
CA VAL A 81 -10.90 -6.96 -3.66
C VAL A 81 -11.10 -8.39 -3.14
N VAL A 82 -10.65 -8.65 -1.92
CA VAL A 82 -10.98 -9.85 -1.15
C VAL A 82 -11.50 -9.47 0.24
N SER A 83 -12.39 -10.27 0.82
CA SER A 83 -12.88 -10.03 2.17
C SER A 83 -11.84 -10.36 3.23
N VAL A 84 -12.00 -9.77 4.42
CA VAL A 84 -11.20 -10.08 5.60
C VAL A 84 -11.29 -11.56 6.00
N ASP A 85 -12.46 -12.19 5.84
CA ASP A 85 -12.66 -13.63 6.06
C ASP A 85 -11.88 -14.49 5.05
N TRP A 86 -11.88 -14.09 3.77
CA TRP A 86 -11.11 -14.78 2.73
C TRP A 86 -9.62 -14.69 3.02
N LEU A 87 -9.12 -13.51 3.38
CA LEU A 87 -7.70 -13.36 3.73
C LEU A 87 -7.36 -14.18 4.98
N HIS A 88 -8.18 -14.13 6.03
CA HIS A 88 -7.96 -14.91 7.25
C HIS A 88 -7.93 -16.43 6.98
N ALA A 89 -8.78 -16.93 6.07
CA ALA A 89 -8.76 -18.33 5.66
C ALA A 89 -7.52 -18.71 4.81
N ASN A 90 -6.97 -17.78 4.02
CA ASN A 90 -5.86 -18.03 3.07
C ASN A 90 -4.48 -17.51 3.55
N LEU A 91 -4.38 -16.90 4.74
CA LEU A 91 -3.17 -16.23 5.23
C LEU A 91 -1.91 -17.13 5.36
N ARG A 92 -2.08 -18.45 5.26
CA ARG A 92 -1.01 -19.45 5.37
C ARG A 92 -0.65 -20.11 4.03
N GLU A 93 -1.29 -19.73 2.93
CA GLU A 93 -0.95 -20.23 1.60
C GLU A 93 0.41 -19.64 1.16
N PRO A 94 1.38 -20.48 0.72
CA PRO A 94 2.77 -20.05 0.52
C PRO A 94 2.98 -19.08 -0.65
N ASP A 95 2.02 -19.01 -1.56
CA ASP A 95 1.99 -18.09 -2.71
C ASP A 95 1.06 -16.89 -2.45
N VAL A 96 0.63 -16.63 -1.20
CA VAL A 96 -0.11 -15.43 -0.80
C VAL A 96 0.80 -14.51 0.02
N LYS A 97 0.93 -13.24 -0.40
CA LYS A 97 1.66 -12.21 0.34
C LYS A 97 0.74 -11.04 0.65
N VAL A 98 0.78 -10.56 1.89
CA VAL A 98 0.01 -9.40 2.35
C VAL A 98 0.90 -8.17 2.34
N LEU A 99 0.41 -7.04 1.82
CA LEU A 99 1.11 -5.77 1.77
C LEU A 99 0.36 -4.72 2.60
N ASP A 100 1.01 -4.18 3.62
CA ASP A 100 0.58 -2.95 4.28
C ASP A 100 1.08 -1.77 3.43
N ALA A 101 0.17 -1.14 2.69
CA ALA A 101 0.43 0.03 1.86
C ALA A 101 -0.04 1.33 2.55
N SER A 102 -0.04 1.38 3.89
CA SER A 102 -0.51 2.55 4.64
C SER A 102 0.25 3.81 4.27
N TRP A 103 -0.49 4.84 3.85
CA TRP A 103 0.00 6.18 3.60
C TRP A 103 -1.05 7.19 4.05
N TYR A 104 -0.61 8.32 4.61
CA TYR A 104 -1.49 9.31 5.24
C TYR A 104 -1.16 10.72 4.74
N MET A 105 -2.17 11.60 4.71
CA MET A 105 -1.95 12.99 4.34
C MET A 105 -1.08 13.69 5.41
N PRO A 106 -0.16 14.62 5.05
CA PRO A 106 0.77 15.22 6.01
C PRO A 106 0.12 15.95 7.19
N ASP A 107 -1.12 16.42 7.04
CA ASP A 107 -1.91 17.06 8.09
C ASP A 107 -2.51 16.08 9.12
N GLU A 108 -2.58 14.78 8.79
CA GLU A 108 -3.05 13.73 9.72
C GLU A 108 -2.02 13.41 10.82
N GLN A 109 -0.75 13.79 10.64
CA GLN A 109 0.35 13.58 11.61
C GLN A 109 0.57 12.12 12.05
N ARG A 110 0.13 11.17 11.21
CA ARG A 110 0.31 9.72 11.40
C ARG A 110 1.58 9.23 10.71
N ASN A 111 2.28 8.27 11.32
CA ASN A 111 3.47 7.63 10.77
C ASN A 111 3.14 6.18 10.38
N PRO A 112 3.01 5.83 9.09
CA PRO A 112 2.54 4.51 8.68
C PRO A 112 3.52 3.39 9.02
N LEU A 113 4.83 3.62 8.87
CA LEU A 113 5.85 2.62 9.21
C LEU A 113 5.85 2.32 10.72
N GLN A 114 5.62 3.34 11.56
CA GLN A 114 5.50 3.17 13.01
C GLN A 114 4.17 2.47 13.40
N GLU A 115 3.05 2.78 12.75
CA GLU A 115 1.79 2.08 12.98
C GLU A 115 1.85 0.60 12.57
N TYR A 116 2.47 0.30 11.42
CA TYR A 116 2.79 -1.05 10.97
C TYR A 116 3.66 -1.78 12.00
N GLN A 117 4.75 -1.17 12.47
CA GLN A 117 5.60 -1.74 13.53
C GLN A 117 4.83 -2.07 14.81
N VAL A 118 3.79 -1.30 15.15
CA VAL A 118 2.96 -1.51 16.34
C VAL A 118 1.93 -2.62 16.14
N ALA A 119 1.19 -2.66 15.02
CA ALA A 119 0.14 -3.67 14.79
C ALA A 119 -0.27 -3.81 13.30
N HIS A 120 0.22 -4.86 12.63
CA HIS A 120 -0.05 -5.20 11.22
C HIS A 120 -0.77 -6.55 11.08
N ILE A 121 -1.27 -6.89 9.88
CA ILE A 121 -1.80 -8.24 9.61
C ILE A 121 -0.63 -9.25 9.66
N PRO A 122 -0.81 -10.44 10.27
CA PRO A 122 0.29 -11.39 10.45
C PRO A 122 1.01 -11.75 9.15
N GLY A 123 2.34 -11.71 9.15
CA GLY A 123 3.18 -11.98 7.98
C GLY A 123 3.16 -10.91 6.88
N ALA A 124 2.45 -9.78 7.06
CA ALA A 124 2.43 -8.71 6.08
C ALA A 124 3.79 -8.02 5.91
N LEU A 125 4.09 -7.57 4.69
CA LEU A 125 5.24 -6.73 4.35
C LEU A 125 4.80 -5.27 4.29
N PHE A 126 5.66 -4.32 4.68
CA PHE A 126 5.37 -2.90 4.49
C PHE A 126 5.77 -2.44 3.08
N PHE A 127 4.81 -1.91 2.33
CA PHE A 127 5.02 -1.26 1.03
C PHE A 127 5.06 0.26 1.23
N ASP A 128 6.25 0.82 1.20
CA ASP A 128 6.48 2.26 1.34
C ASP A 128 6.02 3.01 0.07
N VAL A 129 4.80 3.56 0.10
CA VAL A 129 4.20 4.26 -1.06
C VAL A 129 4.97 5.55 -1.43
N ASP A 130 5.61 6.20 -0.46
CA ASP A 130 6.50 7.33 -0.73
C ASP A 130 7.89 6.85 -1.19
N GLY A 131 8.38 5.71 -0.71
CA GLY A 131 9.68 5.15 -1.11
C GLY A 131 9.70 4.52 -2.50
N ILE A 132 8.62 3.83 -2.88
CA ILE A 132 8.43 3.11 -4.15
C ILE A 132 7.72 4.03 -5.17
N SER A 133 8.26 5.25 -5.33
CA SER A 133 7.84 6.25 -6.33
C SER A 133 9.01 6.59 -7.27
N ASP A 134 8.76 7.32 -8.35
CA ASP A 134 9.84 8.09 -8.98
C ASP A 134 10.42 9.11 -7.98
N ARG A 135 11.73 9.30 -8.06
CA ARG A 135 12.55 10.18 -7.20
C ARG A 135 13.23 11.29 -7.98
N ILE A 136 13.14 11.26 -9.31
CA ILE A 136 13.67 12.26 -10.23
C ILE A 136 12.65 13.38 -10.44
N SER A 137 11.36 13.05 -10.54
CA SER A 137 10.29 14.04 -10.65
C SER A 137 10.10 14.84 -9.35
N ASN A 138 9.77 16.12 -9.51
CA ASN A 138 9.33 16.99 -8.42
C ASN A 138 7.84 16.79 -8.07
N LEU A 139 7.16 15.86 -8.76
CA LEU A 139 5.75 15.53 -8.54
C LEU A 139 5.63 14.38 -7.51
N PRO A 140 4.64 14.44 -6.61
CA PRO A 140 4.45 13.46 -5.55
C PRO A 140 3.91 12.13 -6.08
N HIS A 141 4.39 11.02 -5.52
CA HIS A 141 3.84 9.67 -5.69
C HIS A 141 3.87 9.09 -7.12
N MET A 142 4.53 9.77 -8.07
CA MET A 142 4.64 9.35 -9.48
C MET A 142 5.11 7.89 -9.60
N LEU A 143 4.65 7.18 -10.62
CA LEU A 143 5.13 5.83 -10.95
C LEU A 143 6.66 5.80 -11.09
N PRO A 144 7.35 4.84 -10.43
CA PRO A 144 8.76 4.58 -10.71
C PRO A 144 8.93 3.97 -12.13
N SER A 145 10.18 3.87 -12.61
CA SER A 145 10.46 3.13 -13.85
C SER A 145 10.24 1.62 -13.67
N GLU A 146 10.06 0.88 -14.76
CA GLU A 146 9.94 -0.59 -14.73
C GLU A 146 11.10 -1.25 -13.96
N GLU A 147 12.33 -0.89 -14.28
CA GLU A 147 13.54 -1.41 -13.61
C GLU A 147 13.54 -1.09 -12.10
N ALA A 148 13.13 0.13 -11.72
CA ALA A 148 13.07 0.55 -10.33
C ALA A 148 11.96 -0.19 -9.56
N PHE A 149 10.76 -0.32 -10.14
CA PHE A 149 9.67 -1.10 -9.55
C PHE A 149 10.05 -2.57 -9.37
N ALA A 150 10.55 -3.22 -10.43
CA ALA A 150 11.01 -4.61 -10.42
C ALA A 150 12.04 -4.84 -9.31
N ALA A 151 13.03 -3.94 -9.18
CA ALA A 151 14.04 -4.00 -8.14
C ALA A 151 13.46 -3.87 -6.73
N ALA A 152 12.54 -2.92 -6.52
CA ALA A 152 11.92 -2.67 -5.22
C ALA A 152 11.04 -3.83 -4.75
N VAL A 153 10.17 -4.36 -5.61
CA VAL A 153 9.30 -5.50 -5.23
C VAL A 153 10.09 -6.80 -5.09
N SER A 154 11.17 -6.98 -5.87
CA SER A 154 12.13 -8.08 -5.64
C SER A 154 12.83 -7.95 -4.28
N ALA A 155 13.16 -6.74 -3.83
CA ALA A 155 13.74 -6.49 -2.51
C ALA A 155 12.75 -6.68 -1.35
N LEU A 156 11.44 -6.53 -1.59
CA LEU A 156 10.39 -7.00 -0.67
C LEU A 156 10.29 -8.55 -0.61
N GLY A 157 10.87 -9.25 -1.59
CA GLY A 157 10.77 -10.70 -1.75
C GLY A 157 9.45 -11.12 -2.41
N ILE A 158 9.06 -10.40 -3.47
CA ILE A 158 7.89 -10.69 -4.32
C ILE A 158 8.35 -11.26 -5.67
N GLU A 159 7.57 -12.20 -6.20
CA GLU A 159 7.76 -12.93 -7.45
C GLU A 159 6.47 -12.87 -8.29
N ASN A 160 6.55 -13.01 -9.62
CA ASN A 160 5.37 -13.00 -10.49
C ASN A 160 4.35 -14.12 -10.20
N LYS A 161 4.75 -15.15 -9.46
CA LYS A 161 3.90 -16.28 -9.06
C LYS A 161 3.00 -15.98 -7.86
N ASP A 162 3.15 -14.86 -7.18
CA ASP A 162 2.42 -14.56 -5.94
C ASP A 162 1.01 -14.02 -6.21
N GLY A 163 0.08 -14.30 -5.29
CA GLY A 163 -1.14 -13.53 -5.09
C GLY A 163 -0.93 -12.47 -4.02
N LEU A 164 -1.24 -11.22 -4.34
CA LEU A 164 -0.98 -10.08 -3.47
C LEU A 164 -2.28 -9.53 -2.88
N VAL A 165 -2.34 -9.36 -1.56
CA VAL A 165 -3.47 -8.72 -0.87
C VAL A 165 -2.99 -7.45 -0.19
N VAL A 166 -3.45 -6.30 -0.67
CA VAL A 166 -3.01 -4.97 -0.21
C VAL A 166 -4.03 -4.36 0.72
N TYR A 167 -3.60 -3.85 1.87
CA TYR A 167 -4.47 -3.10 2.79
C TYR A 167 -3.82 -1.77 3.21
N ASP A 168 -4.62 -0.90 3.84
CA ASP A 168 -4.10 0.25 4.58
C ASP A 168 -4.84 0.49 5.91
N GLY A 169 -4.26 1.32 6.76
CA GLY A 169 -4.79 1.75 8.06
C GLY A 169 -5.88 2.84 7.99
N LYS A 170 -6.54 3.05 6.84
CA LYS A 170 -7.79 3.81 6.70
C LYS A 170 -8.95 2.95 6.23
N GLY A 171 -8.69 1.85 5.52
CA GLY A 171 -9.68 0.95 4.94
C GLY A 171 -9.35 0.73 3.47
N ILE A 172 -9.78 1.67 2.62
CA ILE A 172 -9.36 1.75 1.22
C ILE A 172 -8.99 3.21 0.91
N PHE A 173 -7.68 3.50 0.86
CA PHE A 173 -7.14 4.83 0.56
C PHE A 173 -5.89 4.76 -0.32
N SER A 174 -4.82 4.15 0.20
CA SER A 174 -3.52 4.00 -0.47
C SER A 174 -3.29 2.57 -0.95
N ALA A 175 -3.99 1.57 -0.40
CA ALA A 175 -3.99 0.20 -0.93
C ALA A 175 -4.40 0.13 -2.41
N ALA A 176 -5.40 0.94 -2.81
CA ALA A 176 -5.85 1.03 -4.19
C ALA A 176 -4.76 1.56 -5.14
N ARG A 177 -3.85 2.43 -4.66
CA ARG A 177 -2.71 2.93 -5.46
C ARG A 177 -1.75 1.79 -5.80
N VAL A 178 -1.37 0.99 -4.80
CA VAL A 178 -0.45 -0.14 -4.99
C VAL A 178 -1.10 -1.24 -5.83
N TRP A 179 -2.39 -1.53 -5.64
CA TRP A 179 -3.17 -2.39 -6.55
C TRP A 179 -3.04 -1.96 -8.02
N TRP A 180 -3.26 -0.67 -8.31
CA TRP A 180 -3.12 -0.14 -9.66
C TRP A 180 -1.66 -0.18 -10.16
N MET A 181 -0.66 0.09 -9.31
CA MET A 181 0.76 0.01 -9.69
C MET A 181 1.15 -1.40 -10.17
N PHE A 182 0.80 -2.46 -9.43
CA PHE A 182 1.09 -3.83 -9.87
C PHE A 182 0.38 -4.18 -11.19
N ARG A 183 -0.87 -3.74 -11.40
CA ARG A 183 -1.57 -3.91 -12.68
C ARG A 183 -0.92 -3.12 -13.82
N VAL A 184 -0.47 -1.89 -13.57
CA VAL A 184 0.33 -1.10 -14.52
C VAL A 184 1.61 -1.83 -14.90
N PHE A 185 2.25 -2.56 -13.99
CA PHE A 185 3.42 -3.40 -14.28
C PHE A 185 3.09 -4.84 -14.71
N GLY A 186 1.81 -5.14 -15.03
CA GLY A 186 1.39 -6.39 -15.67
C GLY A 186 1.09 -7.56 -14.73
N HIS A 187 0.89 -7.31 -13.43
CA HIS A 187 0.57 -8.31 -12.42
C HIS A 187 -0.88 -8.17 -11.93
N ASP A 188 -1.81 -8.90 -12.55
CA ASP A 188 -3.24 -8.87 -12.20
C ASP A 188 -3.63 -9.79 -11.03
N ARG A 189 -2.73 -10.60 -10.47
CA ARG A 189 -2.97 -11.39 -9.24
C ARG A 189 -2.83 -10.52 -7.98
N ILE A 190 -3.59 -9.43 -7.93
CA ILE A 190 -3.58 -8.47 -6.83
C ILE A 190 -4.97 -7.95 -6.50
N TRP A 191 -5.26 -7.90 -5.20
CA TRP A 191 -6.55 -7.49 -4.63
C TRP A 191 -6.34 -6.49 -3.49
N VAL A 192 -7.30 -5.58 -3.31
CA VAL A 192 -7.39 -4.78 -2.09
C VAL A 192 -8.12 -5.58 -1.00
N LEU A 193 -7.72 -5.45 0.27
CA LEU A 193 -8.46 -6.01 1.39
C LEU A 193 -9.69 -5.14 1.67
N ASP A 194 -10.89 -5.68 1.48
CA ASP A 194 -12.11 -4.90 1.47
C ASP A 194 -12.50 -4.43 2.89
N GLY A 195 -12.35 -3.13 3.18
CA GLY A 195 -12.44 -2.52 4.51
C GLY A 195 -11.12 -2.49 5.31
N GLY A 196 -10.02 -2.99 4.74
CA GLY A 196 -8.65 -2.85 5.24
C GLY A 196 -8.40 -3.30 6.69
N LEU A 197 -7.36 -2.72 7.30
CA LEU A 197 -6.99 -3.00 8.69
C LEU A 197 -8.10 -2.62 9.72
N PRO A 198 -8.92 -1.56 9.53
CA PRO A 198 -10.04 -1.28 10.43
C PRO A 198 -11.03 -2.44 10.50
N LYS A 199 -11.46 -3.00 9.36
CA LYS A 199 -12.43 -4.10 9.31
C LYS A 199 -11.81 -5.43 9.74
N TRP A 200 -10.53 -5.66 9.46
CA TRP A 200 -9.78 -6.82 9.98
C TRP A 200 -9.84 -6.87 11.52
N ARG A 201 -9.49 -5.75 12.18
CA ARG A 201 -9.56 -5.62 13.64
C ARG A 201 -11.00 -5.68 14.17
N ALA A 202 -11.96 -5.07 13.47
CA ALA A 202 -13.38 -5.14 13.85
C ALA A 202 -13.99 -6.55 13.75
N SER A 203 -13.40 -7.42 12.92
CA SER A 203 -13.79 -8.84 12.79
C SER A 203 -13.16 -9.73 13.85
N GLY A 204 -12.31 -9.18 14.73
CA GLY A 204 -11.65 -9.92 15.82
C GLY A 204 -10.45 -10.76 15.39
N PHE A 205 -9.91 -10.56 14.18
CA PHE A 205 -8.73 -11.28 13.71
C PHE A 205 -7.43 -10.73 14.32
N ASP A 206 -6.49 -11.64 14.58
CA ASP A 206 -5.19 -11.34 15.19
C ASP A 206 -4.36 -10.35 14.37
N VAL A 207 -3.52 -9.57 15.05
CA VAL A 207 -2.53 -8.66 14.46
C VAL A 207 -1.16 -8.94 15.07
N GLU A 208 -0.11 -8.93 14.24
CA GLU A 208 1.27 -9.03 14.71
C GLU A 208 1.76 -7.67 15.20
N SER A 209 2.41 -7.66 16.37
CA SER A 209 3.04 -6.49 16.98
C SER A 209 4.55 -6.65 17.02
N SER A 210 5.31 -5.56 16.87
CA SER A 210 6.77 -5.56 16.70
C SER A 210 7.20 -6.27 15.41
N ALA A 211 6.92 -5.62 14.27
CA ALA A 211 7.31 -6.10 12.95
C ALA A 211 8.76 -6.57 12.89
N SER A 212 8.98 -7.71 12.23
CA SER A 212 10.29 -8.39 12.25
C SER A 212 11.40 -7.52 11.65
N SER A 213 12.62 -7.68 12.15
CA SER A 213 13.80 -6.97 11.62
C SER A 213 14.03 -7.27 10.13
N ASP A 214 13.60 -8.45 9.65
CA ASP A 214 13.60 -8.83 8.24
C ASP A 214 12.59 -8.00 7.42
N ALA A 215 11.34 -7.85 7.89
CA ALA A 215 10.33 -7.05 7.18
C ALA A 215 10.68 -5.55 7.14
N ILE A 216 11.25 -5.00 8.21
CA ILE A 216 11.74 -3.61 8.25
C ILE A 216 12.99 -3.42 7.37
N PHE A 217 13.86 -4.43 7.31
CA PHE A 217 15.00 -4.44 6.39
C PHE A 217 14.54 -4.48 4.92
N LYS A 218 13.58 -5.35 4.58
CA LYS A 218 12.97 -5.45 3.25
C LYS A 218 12.33 -4.15 2.78
N ALA A 219 11.51 -3.52 3.62
CA ALA A 219 10.91 -2.22 3.31
C ALA A 219 11.98 -1.15 3.03
N SER A 220 13.02 -1.10 3.88
CA SER A 220 14.15 -0.18 3.70
C SER A 220 14.94 -0.46 2.42
N ALA A 221 15.18 -1.74 2.11
CA ALA A 221 15.90 -2.19 0.92
C ALA A 221 15.11 -1.95 -0.37
N ALA A 222 13.78 -1.99 -0.33
CA ALA A 222 12.92 -1.66 -1.47
C ALA A 222 13.02 -0.18 -1.84
N SER A 223 12.88 0.73 -0.87
CA SER A 223 13.07 2.17 -1.09
C SER A 223 14.52 2.50 -1.48
N GLU A 224 15.52 1.75 -0.99
CA GLU A 224 16.92 1.88 -1.43
C GLU A 224 17.17 1.33 -2.85
N ALA A 225 16.40 0.34 -3.32
CA ALA A 225 16.55 -0.23 -4.65
C ALA A 225 16.14 0.76 -5.75
N ILE A 226 15.05 1.50 -5.53
CA ILE A 226 14.62 2.65 -6.35
C ILE A 226 15.77 3.65 -6.49
N GLU A 227 16.31 4.07 -5.34
CA GLU A 227 17.41 5.04 -5.23
C GLU A 227 18.71 4.55 -5.90
N LYS A 228 18.94 3.24 -5.99
CA LYS A 228 20.08 2.62 -6.68
C LYS A 228 19.89 2.61 -8.20
N VAL A 229 18.73 2.17 -8.69
CA VAL A 229 18.41 2.15 -10.13
C VAL A 229 18.55 3.55 -10.75
N TYR A 230 17.96 4.57 -10.12
CA TYR A 230 18.07 5.96 -10.61
C TYR A 230 19.49 6.55 -10.54
N LYS A 231 20.42 5.91 -9.81
CA LYS A 231 21.85 6.27 -9.79
C LYS A 231 22.69 5.39 -10.72
N GLY A 232 22.06 4.57 -11.58
CA GLY A 232 22.75 3.63 -12.48
C GLY A 232 23.49 2.51 -11.75
N GLN A 233 23.10 2.20 -10.51
CA GLN A 233 23.77 1.22 -9.66
C GLN A 233 23.08 -0.14 -9.76
N ARG A 234 23.87 -1.21 -9.81
CA ARG A 234 23.34 -2.58 -9.79
C ARG A 234 22.64 -2.86 -8.46
N VAL A 235 21.37 -3.21 -8.56
CA VAL A 235 20.55 -3.80 -7.49
C VAL A 235 20.81 -5.31 -7.37
N GLY A 236 20.13 -5.95 -6.43
CA GLY A 236 20.23 -7.40 -6.18
C GLY A 236 19.60 -8.27 -7.27
N PRO A 237 19.40 -9.58 -7.02
CA PRO A 237 18.66 -10.43 -7.95
C PRO A 237 17.24 -9.88 -8.13
N VAL A 238 16.86 -9.59 -9.37
CA VAL A 238 15.48 -9.25 -9.72
C VAL A 238 14.71 -10.56 -9.87
N THR A 239 13.66 -10.72 -9.08
CA THR A 239 12.77 -11.89 -9.02
C THR A 239 11.37 -11.61 -9.56
N PHE A 240 11.15 -10.37 -10.01
CA PHE A 240 9.88 -9.89 -10.55
C PHE A 240 10.10 -9.25 -11.92
N GLU A 241 9.56 -9.87 -12.96
CA GLU A 241 9.56 -9.36 -14.34
C GLU A 241 8.36 -8.42 -14.53
N THR A 242 8.57 -7.23 -15.08
CA THR A 242 7.48 -6.30 -15.41
C THR A 242 6.97 -6.54 -16.82
N ARG A 243 5.70 -6.21 -17.05
CA ARG A 243 5.09 -6.09 -18.37
C ARG A 243 4.23 -4.83 -18.38
N PHE A 244 4.84 -3.67 -18.57
CA PHE A 244 4.17 -2.38 -18.49
C PHE A 244 2.92 -2.27 -19.39
N GLN A 245 1.86 -1.70 -18.82
CA GLN A 245 0.54 -1.48 -19.42
C GLN A 245 0.33 0.03 -19.62
N PRO A 246 0.92 0.64 -20.67
CA PRO A 246 0.85 2.09 -20.88
C PRO A 246 -0.59 2.62 -21.03
N HIS A 247 -1.55 1.76 -21.39
CA HIS A 247 -2.96 2.13 -21.47
C HIS A 247 -3.63 2.40 -20.11
N LEU A 248 -2.98 2.06 -18.99
CA LEU A 248 -3.46 2.32 -17.62
C LEU A 248 -2.87 3.60 -16.99
N VAL A 249 -1.99 4.32 -17.71
CA VAL A 249 -1.28 5.51 -17.24
C VAL A 249 -1.47 6.65 -18.24
N TRP A 250 -1.91 7.82 -17.78
CA TRP A 250 -2.03 9.01 -18.64
C TRP A 250 -1.05 10.12 -18.24
N THR A 251 -0.51 10.82 -19.23
CA THR A 251 0.35 12.01 -19.07
C THR A 251 -0.44 13.31 -19.13
N LEU A 252 0.22 14.43 -18.82
CA LEU A 252 -0.30 15.79 -18.96
C LEU A 252 -0.80 16.08 -20.38
N GLU A 253 -0.09 15.59 -21.39
CA GLU A 253 -0.37 15.81 -22.82
C GLU A 253 -1.67 15.12 -23.23
N GLN A 254 -1.86 13.86 -22.84
CA GLN A 254 -3.10 13.11 -23.13
C GLN A 254 -4.32 13.74 -22.44
N VAL A 255 -4.14 14.36 -21.27
CA VAL A 255 -5.21 15.13 -20.61
C VAL A 255 -5.49 16.45 -21.33
N LYS A 256 -4.47 17.14 -21.86
CA LYS A 256 -4.67 18.33 -22.71
C LYS A 256 -5.45 17.97 -23.98
N GLU A 257 -5.05 16.92 -24.68
CA GLU A 257 -5.77 16.39 -25.85
C GLU A 257 -7.23 16.04 -25.52
N ASN A 258 -7.48 15.38 -24.38
CA ASN A 258 -8.85 15.03 -23.96
C ASN A 258 -9.70 16.25 -23.54
N VAL A 259 -9.11 17.36 -23.09
CA VAL A 259 -9.86 18.62 -22.83
C VAL A 259 -10.40 19.22 -24.14
N GLU A 260 -9.68 19.06 -25.24
CA GLU A 260 -10.06 19.54 -26.56
C GLU A 260 -11.07 18.56 -27.21
N GLU A 261 -10.67 17.30 -27.38
CA GLU A 261 -11.39 16.25 -28.13
C GLU A 261 -12.52 15.54 -27.35
N LYS A 262 -12.46 15.52 -26.01
CA LYS A 262 -13.49 14.96 -25.09
C LYS A 262 -13.86 13.50 -25.35
N THR A 263 -12.89 12.71 -25.81
CA THR A 263 -13.03 11.29 -26.12
C THR A 263 -13.36 10.48 -24.87
N TYR A 264 -12.67 10.74 -23.75
CA TYR A 264 -12.85 10.09 -22.46
C TYR A 264 -13.57 10.96 -21.43
N GLN A 265 -14.36 10.32 -20.57
CA GLN A 265 -15.00 10.95 -19.43
C GLN A 265 -14.00 11.08 -18.27
N HIS A 266 -13.62 12.31 -17.90
CA HIS A 266 -12.64 12.59 -16.84
C HIS A 266 -13.34 12.67 -15.47
N VAL A 267 -12.96 11.82 -14.51
CA VAL A 267 -13.46 11.86 -13.13
C VAL A 267 -12.35 12.17 -12.13
N ASP A 268 -12.55 13.18 -11.29
CA ASP A 268 -11.62 13.60 -10.22
C ASP A 268 -12.10 13.11 -8.84
N ALA A 269 -11.22 12.40 -8.13
CA ALA A 269 -11.49 11.77 -6.84
C ALA A 269 -11.28 12.70 -5.61
N ARG A 270 -10.90 13.97 -5.80
CA ARG A 270 -10.74 14.95 -4.71
C ARG A 270 -12.08 15.29 -4.06
N SER A 271 -12.01 15.90 -2.87
CA SER A 271 -13.21 16.45 -2.23
C SER A 271 -13.80 17.60 -3.05
N LYS A 272 -15.14 17.66 -3.13
CA LYS A 272 -15.88 18.65 -3.92
C LYS A 272 -15.43 20.11 -3.67
N PRO A 273 -15.11 20.56 -2.44
CA PRO A 273 -14.57 21.90 -2.21
C PRO A 273 -13.22 22.19 -2.88
N ARG A 274 -12.32 21.20 -3.00
CA ARG A 274 -11.02 21.35 -3.70
C ARG A 274 -11.22 21.44 -5.21
N PHE A 275 -12.06 20.55 -5.75
CA PHE A 275 -12.47 20.53 -7.15
C PHE A 275 -13.14 21.86 -7.57
N ASP A 276 -14.07 22.36 -6.76
CA ASP A 276 -14.78 23.62 -7.02
C ASP A 276 -13.88 24.87 -6.90
N GLY A 277 -12.69 24.74 -6.32
CA GLY A 277 -11.78 25.85 -6.03
C GLY A 277 -12.12 26.64 -4.76
N VAL A 278 -13.01 26.12 -3.92
CA VAL A 278 -13.47 26.73 -2.65
C VAL A 278 -12.49 26.46 -1.49
N ALA A 279 -11.85 25.28 -1.50
CA ALA A 279 -10.80 24.91 -0.55
C ALA A 279 -9.42 24.95 -1.22
N PRO A 280 -8.35 25.32 -0.49
CA PRO A 280 -7.00 25.27 -1.01
C PRO A 280 -6.55 23.82 -1.26
N GLU A 281 -5.58 23.66 -2.14
CA GLU A 281 -4.85 22.40 -2.27
C GLU A 281 -3.85 22.23 -1.11
N PRO A 282 -3.61 21.01 -0.59
CA PRO A 282 -2.68 20.79 0.53
C PRO A 282 -1.23 21.20 0.24
N ARG A 283 -0.85 21.30 -1.04
CA ARG A 283 0.50 21.72 -1.45
C ARG A 283 0.52 23.21 -1.78
N LYS A 284 1.38 23.95 -1.09
CA LYS A 284 1.62 25.38 -1.30
C LYS A 284 2.02 25.66 -2.75
N GLY A 285 1.36 26.65 -3.37
CA GLY A 285 1.63 27.09 -4.74
C GLY A 285 0.79 26.39 -5.83
N ILE A 286 0.11 25.28 -5.52
CA ILE A 286 -0.79 24.62 -6.47
C ILE A 286 -2.08 25.44 -6.60
N ARG A 287 -2.46 25.76 -7.85
CA ARG A 287 -3.66 26.55 -8.18
C ARG A 287 -4.91 25.73 -7.84
N SER A 288 -5.96 26.32 -7.28
CA SER A 288 -7.21 25.62 -6.94
C SER A 288 -8.15 25.50 -8.15
N GLY A 289 -9.08 24.53 -8.11
CA GLY A 289 -10.03 24.24 -9.20
C GLY A 289 -9.91 22.82 -9.74
N HIS A 290 -10.37 22.61 -10.98
CA HIS A 290 -10.38 21.33 -11.69
C HIS A 290 -10.05 21.46 -13.19
N VAL A 291 -9.78 20.31 -13.81
CA VAL A 291 -9.51 20.18 -15.25
C VAL A 291 -10.81 20.44 -16.02
N PRO A 292 -10.83 21.28 -17.08
CA PRO A 292 -12.06 21.61 -17.79
C PRO A 292 -12.79 20.36 -18.32
N GLY A 293 -14.12 20.32 -18.14
CA GLY A 293 -14.95 19.20 -18.57
C GLY A 293 -14.95 17.96 -17.66
N SER A 294 -14.08 17.90 -16.65
CA SER A 294 -14.08 16.80 -15.66
C SER A 294 -15.30 16.83 -14.74
N LYS A 295 -15.59 15.69 -14.11
CA LYS A 295 -16.62 15.48 -13.07
C LYS A 295 -15.97 15.20 -11.72
N CYS A 296 -16.70 15.39 -10.63
CA CYS A 296 -16.19 15.17 -9.28
C CYS A 296 -16.96 14.04 -8.58
N ILE A 297 -16.30 12.90 -8.39
CA ILE A 297 -16.79 11.82 -7.52
C ILE A 297 -15.76 11.66 -6.41
N PRO A 298 -15.90 12.37 -5.27
CA PRO A 298 -14.98 12.25 -4.15
C PRO A 298 -14.84 10.78 -3.73
N PHE A 299 -13.61 10.29 -3.56
CA PHE A 299 -13.34 8.86 -3.37
C PHE A 299 -14.13 8.21 -2.22
N SER A 300 -14.47 8.97 -1.18
CA SER A 300 -15.27 8.51 -0.03
C SER A 300 -16.72 8.18 -0.38
N GLN A 301 -17.22 8.57 -1.56
CA GLN A 301 -18.52 8.13 -2.09
C GLN A 301 -18.48 6.74 -2.74
N MET A 302 -17.29 6.15 -2.89
CA MET A 302 -17.10 4.78 -3.38
C MET A 302 -17.16 3.74 -2.25
N LEU A 303 -17.16 4.19 -0.99
CA LEU A 303 -17.05 3.35 0.20
C LEU A 303 -18.30 3.46 1.07
N ASP A 304 -18.59 2.41 1.84
CA ASP A 304 -19.64 2.38 2.84
C ASP A 304 -19.17 2.93 4.22
N GLY A 305 -20.05 2.87 5.22
CA GLY A 305 -19.73 3.26 6.60
C GLY A 305 -18.66 2.40 7.28
N SER A 306 -18.35 1.21 6.75
CA SER A 306 -17.30 0.29 7.23
C SER A 306 -15.99 0.41 6.45
N GLN A 307 -15.88 1.38 5.53
CA GLN A 307 -14.78 1.59 4.59
C GLN A 307 -14.61 0.45 3.56
N THR A 308 -15.64 -0.37 3.39
CA THR A 308 -15.78 -1.41 2.35
C THR A 308 -16.15 -0.74 1.02
N LEU A 309 -15.62 -1.22 -0.11
CA LEU A 309 -15.99 -0.77 -1.45
C LEU A 309 -17.47 -1.09 -1.72
N LEU A 310 -18.24 -0.13 -2.22
CA LEU A 310 -19.70 -0.28 -2.40
C LEU A 310 -20.08 -1.41 -3.39
N PRO A 311 -21.29 -2.00 -3.26
CA PRO A 311 -21.86 -2.92 -4.24
C PRO A 311 -21.89 -2.34 -5.67
N ALA A 312 -21.85 -3.21 -6.68
CA ALA A 312 -21.75 -2.81 -8.09
C ALA A 312 -22.93 -1.95 -8.59
N ASP A 313 -24.14 -2.19 -8.10
CA ASP A 313 -25.33 -1.38 -8.42
C ASP A 313 -25.26 0.02 -7.78
N GLU A 314 -24.78 0.12 -6.54
CA GLU A 314 -24.52 1.41 -5.90
C GLU A 314 -23.38 2.19 -6.57
N LEU A 315 -22.25 1.54 -6.87
CA LEU A 315 -21.13 2.15 -7.59
C LEU A 315 -21.57 2.69 -8.96
N LYS A 316 -22.30 1.87 -9.74
CA LYS A 316 -22.86 2.28 -11.03
C LYS A 316 -23.74 3.52 -10.89
N LYS A 317 -24.62 3.54 -9.89
CA LYS A 317 -25.50 4.68 -9.59
C LYS A 317 -24.72 5.95 -9.23
N ARG A 318 -23.58 5.87 -8.52
CA ARG A 318 -22.70 7.04 -8.25
C ARG A 318 -22.15 7.65 -9.55
N PHE A 319 -21.70 6.80 -10.48
CA PHE A 319 -21.21 7.25 -11.79
C PHE A 319 -22.32 7.87 -12.64
N GLU A 320 -23.47 7.18 -12.75
CA GLU A 320 -24.61 7.66 -13.55
C GLU A 320 -25.18 8.99 -13.02
N GLN A 321 -25.14 9.24 -11.71
CA GLN A 321 -25.56 10.50 -11.10
C GLN A 321 -24.75 11.74 -11.54
N GLU A 322 -23.44 11.58 -11.79
CA GLU A 322 -22.60 12.65 -12.36
C GLU A 322 -22.61 12.67 -13.90
N GLY A 323 -23.36 11.77 -14.53
CA GLY A 323 -23.44 11.61 -15.99
C GLY A 323 -22.28 10.80 -16.59
N ILE A 324 -21.63 9.94 -15.80
CA ILE A 324 -20.58 9.03 -16.26
C ILE A 324 -21.23 7.70 -16.68
N THR A 325 -21.11 7.39 -17.97
CA THR A 325 -21.72 6.23 -18.62
C THR A 325 -20.69 5.11 -18.84
N MET A 326 -21.11 3.83 -18.76
CA MET A 326 -20.18 2.69 -18.79
C MET A 326 -19.82 2.19 -20.21
N ASP A 327 -20.59 2.57 -21.22
CA ASP A 327 -20.34 2.31 -22.64
C ASP A 327 -19.20 3.19 -23.19
N ARG A 328 -19.06 4.42 -22.67
CA ARG A 328 -17.96 5.33 -22.98
C ARG A 328 -16.69 5.01 -22.17
N PRO A 329 -15.50 5.39 -22.66
CA PRO A 329 -14.27 5.23 -21.90
C PRO A 329 -14.17 6.32 -20.81
N VAL A 330 -13.41 6.03 -19.75
CA VAL A 330 -13.31 6.84 -18.52
C VAL A 330 -11.83 6.97 -18.14
N ILE A 331 -11.40 8.16 -17.71
CA ILE A 331 -10.10 8.35 -17.04
C ILE A 331 -10.30 8.92 -15.65
N THR A 332 -9.36 8.62 -14.76
CA THR A 332 -9.43 9.04 -13.36
C THR A 332 -8.26 9.93 -12.97
N SER A 333 -8.48 10.92 -12.12
CA SER A 333 -7.42 11.73 -11.51
C SER A 333 -7.77 12.06 -10.06
N CYS A 334 -6.83 12.64 -9.32
CA CYS A 334 -7.13 13.28 -8.03
C CYS A 334 -6.13 14.40 -7.77
N GLY A 335 -5.62 14.51 -6.53
CA GLY A 335 -4.46 15.36 -6.25
C GLY A 335 -3.15 14.85 -6.87
N THR A 336 -2.94 13.53 -6.94
CA THR A 336 -1.61 12.89 -7.10
C THR A 336 -1.67 11.43 -7.57
N GLY A 337 -2.67 11.03 -8.36
CA GLY A 337 -2.84 9.63 -8.78
C GLY A 337 -3.24 8.62 -7.69
N VAL A 338 -3.07 8.91 -6.39
CA VAL A 338 -3.35 7.97 -5.28
C VAL A 338 -4.84 7.63 -5.16
N THR A 339 -5.68 8.57 -4.71
CA THR A 339 -7.12 8.31 -4.55
C THR A 339 -7.88 8.18 -5.89
N ALA A 340 -7.24 8.51 -7.02
CA ALA A 340 -7.76 8.23 -8.35
C ALA A 340 -7.92 6.72 -8.58
N CYS A 341 -6.96 5.93 -8.08
CA CYS A 341 -7.02 4.47 -8.16
C CYS A 341 -8.23 3.86 -7.44
N ILE A 342 -8.87 4.56 -6.49
CA ILE A 342 -10.11 4.11 -5.82
C ILE A 342 -11.31 4.21 -6.79
N LEU A 343 -11.32 5.21 -7.68
CA LEU A 343 -12.29 5.29 -8.76
C LEU A 343 -12.05 4.18 -9.79
N ALA A 344 -10.79 3.93 -10.16
CA ALA A 344 -10.41 2.83 -11.05
C ALA A 344 -10.76 1.45 -10.45
N LEU A 345 -10.59 1.26 -9.14
CA LEU A 345 -11.00 0.08 -8.39
C LEU A 345 -12.51 -0.15 -8.49
N GLY A 346 -13.31 0.90 -8.24
CA GLY A 346 -14.76 0.85 -8.40
C GLY A 346 -15.19 0.53 -9.85
N LEU A 347 -14.55 1.16 -10.84
CA LEU A 347 -14.82 0.91 -12.27
C LEU A 347 -14.42 -0.51 -12.71
N HIS A 348 -13.38 -1.09 -12.13
CA HIS A 348 -12.98 -2.48 -12.36
C HIS A 348 -14.06 -3.47 -11.89
N ARG A 349 -14.66 -3.24 -10.70
CA ARG A 349 -15.82 -4.01 -10.21
C ARG A 349 -17.05 -3.86 -11.14
N LEU A 350 -17.15 -2.76 -11.90
CA LEU A 350 -18.16 -2.57 -12.96
C LEU A 350 -17.76 -3.19 -14.32
N GLY A 351 -16.62 -3.88 -14.40
CA GLY A 351 -16.11 -4.51 -15.63
C GLY A 351 -15.30 -3.60 -16.55
N LYS A 352 -15.02 -2.34 -16.15
CA LYS A 352 -14.12 -1.43 -16.90
C LYS A 352 -12.69 -1.56 -16.35
N THR A 353 -12.00 -2.59 -16.81
CA THR A 353 -10.65 -2.97 -16.35
C THR A 353 -9.53 -2.13 -16.98
N ASP A 354 -9.87 -1.34 -18.00
CA ASP A 354 -9.04 -0.57 -18.94
C ASP A 354 -8.92 0.92 -18.57
N VAL A 355 -9.34 1.32 -17.37
CA VAL A 355 -9.38 2.72 -16.93
C VAL A 355 -8.00 3.23 -16.54
N PRO A 356 -7.43 4.25 -17.23
CA PRO A 356 -6.20 4.87 -16.82
C PRO A 356 -6.37 5.85 -15.65
N VAL A 357 -5.26 6.05 -14.95
CA VAL A 357 -5.07 7.14 -14.00
C VAL A 357 -4.16 8.19 -14.63
N TYR A 358 -4.58 9.45 -14.61
CA TYR A 358 -3.70 10.59 -14.85
C TYR A 358 -2.81 10.78 -13.62
N ASP A 359 -1.53 10.41 -13.75
CA ASP A 359 -0.66 10.17 -12.61
C ASP A 359 -0.24 11.47 -11.90
N GLY A 360 0.34 12.41 -12.64
CA GLY A 360 0.69 13.76 -12.14
C GLY A 360 -0.52 14.53 -11.59
N SER A 361 -1.72 14.22 -12.09
CA SER A 361 -3.00 14.62 -11.50
C SER A 361 -3.10 16.15 -11.28
N TRP A 362 -3.92 16.60 -10.33
CA TRP A 362 -4.06 18.02 -10.05
C TRP A 362 -2.78 18.70 -9.50
N THR A 363 -1.82 17.97 -8.94
CA THR A 363 -0.54 18.59 -8.52
C THR A 363 0.28 19.02 -9.73
N GLU A 364 0.33 18.22 -10.79
CA GLU A 364 0.97 18.62 -12.04
C GLU A 364 0.18 19.69 -12.79
N TRP A 365 -1.10 19.43 -13.10
CA TRP A 365 -1.95 20.36 -13.83
C TRP A 365 -2.10 21.70 -13.09
N GLY A 366 -2.34 21.65 -11.77
CA GLY A 366 -2.47 22.83 -10.93
C GLY A 366 -1.18 23.64 -10.80
N ALA A 367 0.01 23.08 -11.07
CA ALA A 367 1.29 23.80 -11.06
C ALA A 367 1.64 24.48 -12.41
N LYS A 368 1.03 24.05 -13.52
CA LYS A 368 1.36 24.50 -14.88
C LYS A 368 0.52 25.69 -15.29
N ASP A 369 1.11 26.88 -15.45
CA ASP A 369 0.32 28.08 -15.77
C ASP A 369 -0.34 28.08 -17.15
N ASP A 370 0.25 27.37 -18.11
CA ASP A 370 -0.26 27.14 -19.46
C ASP A 370 -1.49 26.21 -19.52
N THR A 371 -1.83 25.52 -18.43
CA THR A 371 -3.02 24.65 -18.40
C THR A 371 -4.28 25.44 -18.00
N PRO A 372 -5.40 25.27 -18.75
CA PRO A 372 -6.67 25.90 -18.38
C PRO A 372 -7.26 25.26 -17.13
N ARG A 373 -7.99 26.04 -16.32
CA ARG A 373 -8.65 25.53 -15.10
C ARG A 373 -10.06 26.08 -14.96
N CYS A 374 -10.96 25.26 -14.43
CA CYS A 374 -12.29 25.67 -14.03
C CYS A 374 -12.37 25.83 -12.50
N ILE A 375 -13.11 26.85 -12.06
CA ILE A 375 -13.54 27.07 -10.67
C ILE A 375 -15.04 27.32 -10.68
N VAL A 376 -15.75 26.88 -9.64
CA VAL A 376 -17.20 27.11 -9.55
C VAL A 376 -17.45 28.48 -8.95
N LEU A 377 -17.74 29.45 -9.81
CA LEU A 377 -18.16 30.79 -9.39
C LEU A 377 -19.48 30.69 -8.64
N ARG A 378 -19.46 31.01 -7.34
CA ARG A 378 -20.68 31.30 -6.59
C ARG A 378 -21.19 32.67 -7.02
N ILE A 379 -22.22 32.68 -7.86
CA ILE A 379 -23.12 33.82 -7.99
C ILE A 379 -23.84 33.93 -6.63
N GLY A 380 -23.68 35.07 -5.96
CA GLY A 380 -24.25 35.34 -4.63
C GLY A 380 -25.59 36.05 -4.68
#